data_AF-A0A8S1M2B2-F1
#
_entry.id   AF-A0A8S1M2B2-F1
#
_cell.length_a   1.000
_cell.length_b   1.000
_cell.length_c   1.000
_cell.angle_alpha   90.00
_cell.angle_beta   90.00
_cell.angle_gamma   90.00
#
_symmetry.space_group_name_H-M   'P 1'
#
loop_
_entity.id
_entity.type
_entity.pdbx_description
1 polymer ?
#
loop_
_entity_poly.entity_id
_entity_poly.type
_entity_poly.pdbx_seq_one_letter_code
_entity_poly.pdbx_strand_id
1 'polypeptide(L)'
;MMLIDPQNKLLQTQIMDLIMKKDPRIVVAKDYNYSCTKLQYKENGRLFLSFTCFNFNEIFSIAGNYMIDKYYKDYTKEDPDVGFHLTFSFNVQSAKEEPKIQKNATEAEKAEIQEIKIQIRAENQKLFEKVTKDFSQIRRNFYASAFEQAFDQINKGHIASKFKYQSRENEVVYAIPDQDALNIFYEISFSDNVDKTLANLIIDAKTIIFIYIIQPINLINISKLYSIKKIIILTQIII
;
A
#
# COMPACT_ATOMS: atom_id res chain seq x y z
N MET A 1 -12.09 -14.74 -6.42
CA MET A 1 -10.95 -14.32 -5.57
C MET A 1 -11.51 -14.17 -4.16
N MET A 2 -11.12 -14.99 -3.18
CA MET A 2 -11.71 -14.95 -1.82
C MET A 2 -11.15 -13.81 -0.94
N LEU A 3 -9.94 -13.32 -1.23
CA LEU A 3 -9.33 -12.14 -0.61
C LEU A 3 -9.06 -11.09 -1.68
N ILE A 4 -9.23 -9.81 -1.34
CA ILE A 4 -8.94 -8.69 -2.24
C ILE A 4 -7.42 -8.50 -2.31
N ASP A 5 -6.89 -8.28 -3.52
CA ASP A 5 -5.47 -8.08 -3.76
C ASP A 5 -5.04 -6.71 -3.19
N PRO A 6 -4.00 -6.65 -2.33
CA PRO A 6 -3.51 -5.39 -1.79
C PRO A 6 -2.83 -4.51 -2.85
N GLN A 7 -2.42 -5.08 -3.99
CA GLN A 7 -1.78 -4.35 -5.09
C GLN A 7 -2.80 -3.93 -6.14
N ASN A 8 -2.61 -2.74 -6.70
CA ASN A 8 -3.36 -2.31 -7.85
C ASN A 8 -2.83 -3.00 -9.12
N LYS A 9 -3.59 -3.96 -9.64
CA LYS A 9 -3.20 -4.77 -10.82
C LYS A 9 -2.94 -3.93 -12.07
N LEU A 10 -3.67 -2.83 -12.26
CA LEU A 10 -3.41 -1.93 -13.37
C LEU A 10 -2.00 -1.34 -13.22
N LEU A 11 -1.68 -0.76 -12.07
CA LEU A 11 -0.33 -0.21 -11.82
C LEU A 11 0.75 -1.27 -11.99
N GLN A 12 0.54 -2.48 -11.44
CA GLN A 12 1.49 -3.58 -11.55
C GLN A 12 1.86 -3.92 -13.01
N THR A 13 0.87 -3.94 -13.91
CA THR A 13 1.12 -4.21 -15.34
C THR A 13 1.73 -3.01 -16.07
N GLN A 14 1.34 -1.78 -15.73
CA GLN A 14 1.76 -0.60 -16.48
C GLN A 14 3.16 -0.09 -16.10
N ILE A 15 3.63 -0.27 -14.85
CA ILE A 15 4.93 0.25 -14.40
C ILE A 15 6.08 -0.36 -15.21
N MET A 16 6.12 -1.68 -15.33
CA MET A 16 7.14 -2.39 -16.11
C MET A 16 7.14 -1.94 -17.56
N ASP A 17 5.95 -1.79 -18.15
CA ASP A 17 5.77 -1.34 -19.52
C ASP A 17 6.31 0.08 -19.74
N LEU A 18 6.00 1.01 -18.83
CA LEU A 18 6.50 2.39 -18.88
C LEU A 18 8.03 2.44 -18.78
N ILE A 19 8.61 1.65 -17.87
CA ILE A 19 10.07 1.57 -17.65
C ILE A 19 10.76 1.00 -18.88
N MET A 20 10.33 -0.17 -19.36
CA MET A 20 11.00 -0.92 -20.42
C MET A 20 10.89 -0.23 -21.79
N LYS A 21 9.73 0.38 -22.07
CA LYS A 21 9.49 1.09 -23.34
C LYS A 21 9.92 2.56 -23.29
N LYS A 22 10.32 3.07 -22.12
CA LYS A 22 10.57 4.50 -21.87
C LYS A 22 9.40 5.37 -22.33
N ASP A 23 8.19 4.88 -22.07
CA ASP A 23 6.95 5.40 -22.65
C ASP A 23 6.46 6.62 -21.86
N PRO A 24 6.39 7.82 -22.46
CA PRO A 24 6.05 9.06 -21.76
C PRO A 24 4.55 9.20 -21.42
N ARG A 25 3.72 8.22 -21.79
CA ARG A 25 2.28 8.27 -21.52
C ARG A 25 1.98 8.39 -20.02
N ILE A 26 0.85 9.04 -19.74
CA ILE A 26 0.32 9.17 -18.39
C ILE A 26 -0.67 8.03 -18.14
N VAL A 27 -0.49 7.31 -17.04
CA VAL A 27 -1.42 6.28 -16.58
C VAL A 27 -2.09 6.78 -15.30
N VAL A 28 -3.42 6.79 -15.28
CA VAL A 28 -4.21 7.15 -14.10
C VAL A 28 -5.03 5.95 -13.66
N ALA A 29 -4.84 5.51 -12.42
CA ALA A 29 -5.58 4.43 -11.80
C ALA A 29 -6.44 4.98 -10.66
N LYS A 30 -7.76 4.77 -10.77
CA LYS A 30 -8.69 4.95 -9.64
C LYS A 30 -8.75 3.64 -8.85
N ASP A 31 -8.86 3.75 -7.54
CA ASP A 31 -8.89 2.61 -6.62
C ASP A 31 -9.91 2.89 -5.50
N TYR A 32 -10.13 1.93 -4.60
CA TYR A 32 -11.08 2.04 -3.50
C TYR A 32 -10.83 3.28 -2.63
N ASN A 33 -11.86 3.71 -1.92
CA ASN A 33 -11.82 4.84 -0.99
C ASN A 33 -11.44 6.18 -1.68
N TYR A 34 -11.92 6.36 -2.91
CA TYR A 34 -11.68 7.55 -3.73
C TYR A 34 -10.20 7.88 -3.90
N SER A 35 -9.35 6.84 -3.88
CA SER A 35 -7.93 7.02 -4.10
C SER A 35 -7.62 7.02 -5.59
N CYS A 36 -6.63 7.80 -5.97
CA CYS A 36 -6.18 7.92 -7.34
C CYS A 36 -4.65 7.97 -7.37
N THR A 37 -4.09 7.24 -8.31
CA THR A 37 -2.65 7.18 -8.55
C THR A 37 -2.38 7.57 -9.99
N LYS A 38 -1.37 8.40 -10.21
CA LYS A 38 -0.85 8.76 -11.53
C LYS A 38 0.58 8.27 -11.67
N LEU A 39 0.88 7.60 -12.77
CA LEU A 39 2.22 7.21 -13.19
C LEU A 39 2.61 7.97 -14.46
N GLN A 40 3.86 8.41 -14.52
CA GLN A 40 4.41 9.04 -15.71
C GLN A 40 5.92 8.81 -15.78
N TYR A 41 6.41 8.23 -16.87
CA TYR A 41 7.83 8.27 -17.20
C TYR A 41 8.15 9.60 -17.88
N LYS A 42 9.19 10.29 -17.42
CA LYS A 42 9.64 11.55 -18.03
C LYS A 42 10.97 11.36 -18.76
N GLU A 43 11.24 12.23 -19.72
CA GLU A 43 12.43 12.18 -20.59
C GLU A 43 13.76 12.20 -19.83
N ASN A 44 13.76 12.75 -18.61
CA ASN A 44 14.91 12.72 -17.70
C ASN A 44 15.21 11.32 -17.11
N GLY A 45 14.56 10.27 -17.60
CA GLY A 45 14.80 8.90 -17.16
C GLY A 45 14.16 8.55 -15.82
N ARG A 46 13.19 9.35 -15.34
CA ARG A 46 12.55 9.14 -14.04
C ARG A 46 11.10 8.69 -14.21
N LEU A 47 10.69 7.72 -13.39
CA LEU A 47 9.30 7.33 -13.22
C LEU A 47 8.71 8.08 -12.03
N PHE A 48 7.66 8.86 -12.26
CA PHE A 48 6.92 9.59 -11.24
C PHE A 48 5.68 8.81 -10.81
N LEU A 49 5.41 8.77 -9.52
CA LEU A 49 4.22 8.26 -8.87
C LEU A 49 3.58 9.39 -8.08
N SER A 50 2.38 9.81 -8.46
CA SER A 50 1.58 10.78 -7.69
C SER A 50 0.37 10.07 -7.09
N PHE A 51 0.07 10.35 -5.82
CA PHE A 51 -0.98 9.71 -5.06
C PHE A 51 -1.89 10.73 -4.36
N THR A 52 -3.18 10.41 -4.35
CA THR A 52 -4.20 11.19 -3.65
C THR A 52 -5.30 10.27 -3.15
N CYS A 53 -5.92 10.63 -2.03
CA CYS A 53 -7.12 10.00 -1.52
C CYS A 53 -7.95 11.03 -0.74
N PHE A 54 -9.23 10.71 -0.53
CA PHE A 54 -10.18 11.61 0.14
C PHE A 54 -9.69 12.09 1.51
N ASN A 55 -9.15 11.18 2.31
CA ASN A 55 -8.73 11.43 3.69
C ASN A 55 -7.21 11.58 3.86
N PHE A 56 -6.53 12.07 2.81
CA PHE A 56 -5.07 12.10 2.77
C PHE A 56 -4.47 12.83 3.97
N ASN A 57 -4.92 14.06 4.25
CA ASN A 57 -4.33 14.90 5.29
C ASN A 57 -4.47 14.27 6.69
N GLU A 58 -5.58 13.59 6.98
CA GLU A 58 -5.81 12.92 8.26
C GLU A 58 -4.77 11.82 8.49
N ILE A 59 -4.62 10.89 7.54
CA ILE A 59 -3.68 9.77 7.69
C ILE A 59 -2.24 10.24 7.61
N PHE A 60 -1.93 11.17 6.70
CA PHE A 60 -0.56 11.67 6.56
C PHE A 60 -0.10 12.40 7.82
N SER A 61 -1.00 13.09 8.53
CA SER A 61 -0.67 13.71 9.83
C SER A 61 -0.36 12.70 10.94
N ILE A 62 -0.92 11.49 10.85
CA ILE A 62 -0.70 10.41 11.82
C ILE A 62 0.65 9.72 11.56
N ALA A 63 0.90 9.31 10.31
CA ALA A 63 2.01 8.41 9.97
C ALA A 63 2.70 8.67 8.62
N GLY A 64 2.54 9.87 8.04
CA GLY A 64 3.12 10.21 6.74
C GLY A 64 4.64 10.08 6.68
N ASN A 65 5.34 10.56 7.69
CA ASN A 65 6.81 10.44 7.77
C ASN A 65 7.24 8.97 7.96
N TYR A 66 6.56 8.24 8.85
CA TYR A 66 6.81 6.82 9.07
C TYR A 66 6.65 6.01 7.76
N MET A 67 5.60 6.31 6.98
CA MET A 67 5.36 5.70 5.68
C MET A 67 6.50 5.96 4.69
N ILE A 68 6.96 7.21 4.61
CA ILE A 68 8.08 7.60 3.74
C ILE A 68 9.34 6.85 4.16
N ASP A 69 9.69 6.86 5.44
CA ASP A 69 10.92 6.24 5.94
C ASP A 69 10.93 4.72 5.78
N LYS A 70 9.76 4.09 5.98
CA LYS A 70 9.64 2.62 5.92
C LYS A 70 9.61 2.09 4.48
N TYR A 71 8.86 2.74 3.61
CA TYR A 71 8.55 2.22 2.27
C TYR A 71 9.20 2.98 1.14
N TYR A 72 9.39 4.29 1.30
CA TYR A 72 9.79 5.17 0.20
C TYR A 72 11.13 5.89 0.40
N LYS A 73 11.95 5.47 1.36
CA LYS A 73 13.28 6.06 1.65
C LYS A 73 14.25 6.02 0.46
N ASP A 74 14.09 5.05 -0.43
CA ASP A 74 14.96 4.86 -1.61
C ASP A 74 14.51 5.73 -2.80
N TYR A 75 13.42 6.49 -2.65
CA TYR A 75 12.82 7.31 -3.71
C TYR A 75 12.99 8.80 -3.39
N THR A 76 13.02 9.62 -4.43
CA THR A 76 13.03 11.07 -4.24
C THR A 76 11.60 11.54 -4.00
N LYS A 77 11.36 12.22 -2.88
CA LYS A 77 10.11 12.96 -2.66
C LYS A 77 10.15 14.24 -3.48
N GLU A 78 9.16 14.41 -4.33
CA GLU A 78 9.04 15.55 -5.25
C GLU A 78 7.97 16.53 -4.73
N ASP A 79 7.92 17.71 -5.33
CA ASP A 79 6.77 18.59 -5.17
C ASP A 79 5.49 17.88 -5.68
N PRO A 80 4.35 18.03 -4.98
CA PRO A 80 3.12 17.39 -5.39
C PRO A 80 2.67 17.81 -6.79
N ASP A 81 2.32 16.82 -7.60
CA ASP A 81 1.73 17.06 -8.92
C ASP A 81 0.31 17.65 -8.80
N VAL A 82 -0.15 18.38 -9.82
CA VAL A 82 -1.43 19.09 -9.78
C VAL A 82 -2.59 18.11 -9.56
N GLY A 83 -3.36 18.33 -8.50
CA GLY A 83 -4.49 17.47 -8.11
C GLY A 83 -4.09 16.25 -7.27
N PHE A 84 -2.81 16.14 -6.88
CA PHE A 84 -2.30 15.08 -6.01
C PHE A 84 -1.69 15.66 -4.74
N HIS A 85 -1.63 14.83 -3.70
CA HIS A 85 -1.11 15.27 -2.39
C HIS A 85 0.34 14.84 -2.15
N LEU A 86 0.79 13.78 -2.82
CA LEU A 86 2.12 13.20 -2.64
C LEU A 86 2.68 12.75 -3.97
N THR A 87 3.94 13.07 -4.25
CA THR A 87 4.64 12.60 -5.44
C THR A 87 6.03 12.06 -5.06
N PHE A 88 6.34 10.88 -5.58
CA PHE A 88 7.68 10.29 -5.54
C PHE A 88 8.20 10.13 -6.96
N SER A 89 9.51 10.09 -7.10
CA SER A 89 10.14 9.66 -8.33
C SER A 89 11.27 8.65 -8.12
N PHE A 90 11.42 7.77 -9.09
CA PHE A 90 12.45 6.75 -9.17
C PHE A 90 13.32 7.02 -10.39
N ASN A 91 14.64 7.08 -10.20
CA ASN A 91 15.58 7.20 -11.32
C ASN A 91 15.79 5.83 -11.98
N VAL A 92 15.21 5.61 -13.16
CA VAL A 92 15.34 4.36 -13.91
C VAL A 92 16.77 4.15 -14.42
N GLN A 93 17.55 5.22 -14.58
CA GLN A 93 18.98 5.14 -14.95
C GLN A 93 19.87 4.62 -13.81
N SER A 94 19.33 4.36 -12.62
CA SER A 94 20.05 3.63 -11.57
C SER A 94 20.28 2.15 -11.92
N ALA A 95 19.56 1.63 -12.92
CA ALA A 95 19.77 0.29 -13.47
C ALA A 95 21.14 0.19 -14.17
N LYS A 96 21.83 -0.95 -14.01
CA LYS A 96 23.15 -1.19 -14.60
C LYS A 96 23.06 -1.31 -16.12
N GLU A 97 23.97 -0.66 -16.85
CA GLU A 97 24.05 -0.75 -18.31
C GLU A 97 24.67 -2.09 -18.75
N GLU A 98 24.10 -2.72 -19.78
CA GLU A 98 24.66 -3.94 -20.35
C GLU A 98 25.94 -3.64 -21.15
N PRO A 99 27.07 -4.34 -20.89
CA PRO A 99 28.31 -4.14 -21.63
C PRO A 99 28.14 -4.50 -23.10
N LYS A 100 28.71 -3.70 -24.00
CA LYS A 100 28.72 -3.99 -25.44
C LYS A 100 29.83 -5.00 -25.75
N ILE A 101 29.50 -6.04 -26.51
CA ILE A 101 30.50 -6.99 -27.02
C ILE A 101 31.28 -6.29 -28.13
N GLN A 102 32.59 -6.16 -27.97
CA GLN A 102 33.45 -5.60 -29.00
C GLN A 102 33.58 -6.58 -30.17
N LYS A 103 33.63 -6.08 -31.42
CA LYS A 103 33.70 -6.93 -32.63
C LYS A 103 34.91 -7.87 -32.66
N ASN A 104 35.97 -7.52 -31.93
CA ASN A 104 37.26 -8.22 -31.94
C ASN A 104 37.48 -9.06 -30.67
N ALA A 105 36.47 -9.19 -29.81
CA ALA A 105 36.57 -9.98 -28.59
C ALA A 105 36.80 -11.46 -28.92
N THR A 106 37.67 -12.11 -28.15
CA THR A 106 37.91 -13.55 -28.17
C THR A 106 36.66 -14.33 -27.71
N GLU A 107 36.57 -15.62 -28.04
CA GLU A 107 35.45 -16.46 -27.59
C GLU A 107 35.33 -16.54 -26.06
N ALA A 108 36.47 -16.52 -25.35
CA ALA A 108 36.50 -16.46 -23.88
C ALA A 108 35.93 -15.14 -23.35
N GLU A 109 36.33 -14.00 -23.91
CA GLU A 109 35.79 -12.67 -23.54
C GLU A 109 34.31 -12.54 -23.89
N LYS A 110 33.85 -13.12 -25.01
CA LYS A 110 32.42 -13.14 -25.36
C LYS A 110 31.60 -13.94 -24.34
N ALA A 111 32.10 -15.09 -23.89
CA ALA A 111 31.45 -15.91 -22.87
C ALA A 111 31.35 -15.16 -21.53
N GLU A 112 32.44 -14.52 -21.09
CA GLU A 112 32.47 -13.72 -19.86
C GLU A 112 31.51 -12.51 -19.93
N ILE A 113 31.52 -11.76 -21.04
CA ILE A 113 30.59 -10.64 -21.24
C ILE A 113 29.13 -11.13 -21.26
N GLN A 114 28.87 -12.32 -21.77
CA GLN A 114 27.53 -12.90 -21.79
C GLN A 114 27.05 -13.29 -20.39
N GLU A 115 27.91 -13.87 -19.54
CA GLU A 115 27.61 -14.13 -18.13
C GLU A 115 27.32 -12.83 -17.37
N ILE A 116 28.16 -11.80 -17.57
CA ILE A 116 27.96 -10.48 -16.95
C ILE A 116 26.61 -9.88 -17.39
N LYS A 117 26.23 -9.99 -18.66
CA LYS A 117 24.92 -9.52 -19.14
C LYS A 117 23.75 -10.21 -18.47
N ILE A 118 23.82 -11.54 -18.31
CA ILE A 118 22.77 -12.31 -17.63
C ILE A 118 22.61 -11.84 -16.18
N GLN A 119 23.73 -11.63 -15.48
CA GLN A 119 23.73 -11.13 -14.11
C GLN A 119 23.13 -9.72 -14.02
N ILE A 120 23.54 -8.79 -14.89
CA ILE A 120 23.01 -7.42 -14.96
C ILE A 120 21.49 -7.43 -15.22
N ARG A 121 21.01 -8.27 -16.14
CA ARG A 121 19.57 -8.41 -16.42
C ARG A 121 18.80 -8.89 -15.20
N ALA A 122 19.32 -9.90 -14.50
CA ALA A 122 18.68 -10.43 -13.30
C ALA A 122 18.62 -9.38 -12.17
N GLU A 123 19.67 -8.58 -12.00
CA GLU A 123 19.71 -7.50 -11.01
C GLU A 123 18.74 -6.37 -11.35
N ASN A 124 18.73 -5.92 -12.62
CA ASN A 124 17.81 -4.89 -13.09
C ASN A 124 16.34 -5.35 -13.00
N GLN A 125 16.07 -6.62 -13.32
CA GLN A 125 14.74 -7.21 -13.17
C GLN A 125 14.27 -7.14 -11.71
N LYS A 126 15.11 -7.54 -10.74
CA LYS A 126 14.79 -7.44 -9.31
C LYS A 126 14.53 -6.00 -8.87
N LEU A 127 15.32 -5.05 -9.39
CA LEU A 127 15.12 -3.62 -9.12
C LEU A 127 13.74 -3.15 -9.60
N PHE A 128 13.38 -3.47 -10.84
CA PHE A 128 12.10 -3.04 -11.41
C PHE A 128 10.90 -3.79 -10.80
N GLU A 129 11.07 -5.04 -10.39
CA GLU A 129 10.07 -5.77 -9.60
C GLU A 129 9.83 -5.11 -8.23
N LYS A 130 10.90 -4.68 -7.55
CA LYS A 130 10.77 -3.90 -6.29
C LYS A 130 10.01 -2.61 -6.53
N VAL A 131 10.40 -1.81 -7.53
CA VAL A 131 9.72 -0.54 -7.86
C VAL A 131 8.26 -0.78 -8.20
N THR A 132 7.97 -1.80 -9.00
CA THR A 132 6.61 -2.19 -9.38
C THR A 132 5.78 -2.53 -8.16
N LYS A 133 6.31 -3.35 -7.25
CA LYS A 133 5.64 -3.72 -6.01
C LYS A 133 5.40 -2.52 -5.11
N ASP A 134 6.41 -1.68 -4.89
CA ASP A 134 6.34 -0.54 -3.98
C ASP A 134 5.35 0.53 -4.48
N PHE A 135 5.29 0.76 -5.80
CA PHE A 135 4.38 1.73 -6.39
C PHE A 135 2.96 1.17 -6.58
N SER A 136 2.79 -0.12 -6.90
CA SER A 136 1.47 -0.74 -7.06
C SER A 136 0.69 -0.84 -5.74
N GLN A 137 1.38 -0.85 -4.60
CA GLN A 137 0.80 -0.98 -3.26
C GLN A 137 0.74 0.35 -2.48
N ILE A 138 0.94 1.50 -3.14
CA ILE A 138 0.98 2.83 -2.48
C ILE A 138 -0.21 3.08 -1.56
N ARG A 139 -1.42 2.71 -1.99
CA ARG A 139 -2.64 2.80 -1.18
C ARG A 139 -2.52 1.96 0.08
N ARG A 140 -2.13 0.68 -0.04
CA ARG A 140 -1.94 -0.22 1.10
C ARG A 140 -0.90 0.33 2.06
N ASN A 141 0.26 0.78 1.56
CA ASN A 141 1.32 1.34 2.40
C ASN A 141 0.87 2.61 3.13
N PHE A 142 0.14 3.48 2.44
CA PHE A 142 -0.42 4.69 3.01
C PHE A 142 -1.35 4.39 4.20
N TYR A 143 -2.38 3.56 4.01
CA TYR A 143 -3.32 3.22 5.10
C TYR A 143 -2.68 2.36 6.19
N ALA A 144 -1.80 1.40 5.83
CA ALA A 144 -1.16 0.51 6.80
C ALA A 144 -0.18 1.25 7.72
N SER A 145 0.43 2.33 7.26
CA SER A 145 1.47 3.06 8.01
C SER A 145 1.02 3.50 9.40
N ALA A 146 -0.22 3.97 9.57
CA ALA A 146 -0.75 4.40 10.87
C ALA A 146 -0.82 3.24 11.88
N PHE A 147 -1.26 2.06 11.43
CA PHE A 147 -1.33 0.87 12.27
C PHE A 147 0.05 0.33 12.58
N GLU A 148 0.92 0.24 11.58
CA GLU A 148 2.28 -0.27 11.75
C GLU A 148 3.12 0.62 12.67
N GLN A 149 2.96 1.94 12.59
CA GLN A 149 3.59 2.86 13.54
C GLN A 149 3.11 2.61 14.97
N ALA A 150 1.81 2.39 15.18
CA ALA A 150 1.27 2.08 16.50
C ALA A 150 1.79 0.73 17.02
N PHE A 151 1.84 -0.30 16.16
CA PHE A 151 2.42 -1.60 16.51
C PHE A 151 3.90 -1.50 16.87
N ASP A 152 4.69 -0.73 16.11
CA ASP A 152 6.11 -0.51 16.40
C ASP A 152 6.33 0.24 17.72
N GLN A 153 5.40 1.13 18.11
CA GLN A 153 5.43 1.82 19.41
C GLN A 153 5.15 0.83 20.55
N ILE A 154 4.09 0.03 20.44
CA ILE A 154 3.74 -1.00 21.44
C ILE A 154 4.90 -1.99 21.62
N ASN A 155 5.48 -2.48 20.52
CA ASN A 155 6.62 -3.42 20.54
C ASN A 155 7.87 -2.86 21.21
N LYS A 156 8.04 -1.54 21.21
CA LYS A 156 9.15 -0.86 21.89
C LYS A 156 8.84 -0.52 23.35
N GLY A 157 7.68 -0.96 23.87
CA GLY A 157 7.19 -0.60 25.20
C GLY A 157 6.75 0.86 25.31
N HIS A 158 6.51 1.54 24.19
CA HIS A 158 6.01 2.91 24.18
C HIS A 158 4.48 2.91 24.10
N ILE A 159 3.86 3.89 24.78
CA ILE A 159 2.42 4.12 24.65
C ILE A 159 2.15 4.63 23.24
N ALA A 160 1.46 3.83 22.44
CA ALA A 160 1.05 4.25 21.11
C ALA A 160 -0.02 5.36 21.18
N SER A 161 -0.05 6.22 20.16
CA SER A 161 -1.05 7.27 20.08
C SER A 161 -2.39 6.71 19.60
N LYS A 162 -3.47 7.16 20.23
CA LYS A 162 -4.85 6.96 19.73
C LYS A 162 -4.99 7.72 18.42
N PHE A 163 -5.61 7.11 17.41
CA PHE A 163 -5.91 7.83 16.17
C PHE A 163 -7.27 7.44 15.61
N LYS A 164 -7.82 8.33 14.78
CA LYS A 164 -9.01 8.08 13.98
C LYS A 164 -8.86 8.75 12.63
N TYR A 165 -9.49 8.17 11.62
CA TYR A 165 -9.63 8.81 10.32
C TYR A 165 -10.94 8.41 9.66
N GLN A 166 -11.45 9.29 8.81
CA GLN A 166 -12.62 8.99 8.00
C GLN A 166 -12.22 8.08 6.83
N SER A 167 -12.71 6.83 6.78
CA SER A 167 -12.34 5.89 5.71
C SER A 167 -13.10 6.15 4.40
N ARG A 168 -14.38 6.55 4.52
CA ARG A 168 -15.29 6.94 3.44
C ARG A 168 -16.31 7.94 3.98
N GLU A 169 -17.16 8.45 3.11
CA GLU A 169 -18.29 9.27 3.54
C GLU A 169 -19.14 8.50 4.58
N ASN A 170 -19.30 9.09 5.78
CA ASN A 170 -19.99 8.48 6.92
C ASN A 170 -19.39 7.17 7.48
N GLU A 171 -18.15 6.82 7.16
CA GLU A 171 -17.44 5.69 7.75
C GLU A 171 -16.16 6.16 8.46
N VAL A 172 -15.87 5.61 9.63
CA VAL A 172 -14.73 6.02 10.46
C VAL A 172 -13.98 4.80 10.93
N VAL A 173 -12.66 4.92 10.98
CA VAL A 173 -11.78 3.94 11.63
C VAL A 173 -11.17 4.57 12.87
N TYR A 174 -11.24 3.86 13.99
CA TYR A 174 -10.58 4.24 15.24
C TYR A 174 -9.55 3.18 15.59
N ALA A 175 -8.40 3.63 16.09
CA ALA A 175 -7.38 2.76 16.67
C ALA A 175 -7.08 3.25 18.08
N ILE A 176 -7.33 2.37 19.05
CA ILE A 176 -7.17 2.62 20.47
C ILE A 176 -6.13 1.61 21.00
N PRO A 177 -4.90 2.05 21.24
CA PRO A 177 -3.88 1.18 21.81
C PRO A 177 -4.18 0.83 23.27
N ASP A 178 -3.76 -0.37 23.64
CA ASP A 178 -3.71 -0.93 24.99
C ASP A 178 -2.24 -1.26 25.35
N GLN A 179 -1.97 -1.84 26.53
CA GLN A 179 -0.60 -2.16 26.97
C GLN A 179 0.14 -3.11 26.00
N ASP A 180 -0.55 -4.11 25.48
CA ASP A 180 0.00 -5.21 24.67
C ASP A 180 -0.81 -5.45 23.37
N ALA A 181 -1.75 -4.55 23.05
CA ALA A 181 -2.66 -4.74 21.94
C ALA A 181 -3.03 -3.43 21.24
N LEU A 182 -3.50 -3.54 20.00
CA LEU A 182 -4.17 -2.45 19.28
C LEU A 182 -5.62 -2.83 19.00
N ASN A 183 -6.55 -2.07 19.59
CA ASN A 183 -7.98 -2.23 19.35
C ASN A 183 -8.39 -1.37 18.16
N ILE A 184 -8.88 -2.00 17.09
CA ILE A 184 -9.32 -1.31 15.88
C ILE A 184 -10.83 -1.40 15.77
N PHE A 185 -11.49 -0.26 15.62
CA PHE A 185 -12.93 -0.15 15.44
C PHE A 185 -13.24 0.36 14.03
N TYR A 186 -14.07 -0.38 13.31
CA TYR A 186 -14.60 0.04 12.01
C TYR A 186 -16.06 0.44 12.17
N GLU A 187 -16.36 1.71 11.92
CA GLU A 187 -17.72 2.24 11.83
C GLU A 187 -18.14 2.22 10.36
N ILE A 188 -18.97 1.24 9.99
CA ILE A 188 -19.40 1.01 8.60
C ILE A 188 -20.86 1.46 8.44
N SER A 189 -21.13 2.20 7.37
CA SER A 189 -22.45 2.70 7.01
C SER A 189 -23.00 1.95 5.80
N PHE A 190 -24.26 1.54 5.87
CA PHE A 190 -24.95 0.84 4.76
C PHE A 190 -26.06 1.73 4.21
N SER A 191 -26.09 1.89 2.88
CA SER A 191 -27.15 2.63 2.19
C SER A 191 -28.45 1.82 2.06
N ASP A 192 -28.34 0.49 2.00
CA ASP A 192 -29.46 -0.45 1.88
C ASP A 192 -29.60 -1.32 3.15
N ASN A 193 -30.85 -1.54 3.56
CA ASN A 193 -31.21 -2.45 4.65
C ASN A 193 -30.90 -3.91 4.30
N VAL A 194 -30.94 -4.30 3.02
CA VAL A 194 -30.59 -5.67 2.59
C VAL A 194 -29.11 -5.92 2.86
N ASP A 195 -28.23 -5.04 2.38
CA ASP A 195 -26.78 -5.15 2.63
C ASP A 195 -26.46 -5.13 4.13
N LYS A 196 -27.15 -4.29 4.91
CA LYS A 196 -27.00 -4.27 6.37
C LYS A 196 -27.39 -5.61 6.99
N THR A 197 -28.50 -6.20 6.56
CA THR A 197 -28.99 -7.48 7.08
C THR A 197 -28.01 -8.61 6.75
N LEU A 198 -27.51 -8.65 5.52
CA LEU A 198 -26.48 -9.60 5.10
C LEU A 198 -25.17 -9.40 5.87
N ALA A 199 -24.74 -8.16 6.08
CA ALA A 199 -23.55 -7.85 6.87
C ALA A 199 -23.69 -8.34 8.32
N ASN A 200 -24.83 -8.11 8.98
CA ASN A 200 -25.12 -8.65 10.30
C ASN A 200 -25.00 -10.17 10.33
N LEU A 201 -25.63 -10.88 9.39
CA LEU A 201 -25.56 -12.34 9.29
C LEU A 201 -24.11 -12.83 9.14
N ILE A 202 -23.31 -12.16 8.31
CA ILE A 202 -21.89 -12.52 8.10
C ILE A 202 -21.06 -12.26 9.37
N ILE A 203 -21.27 -11.14 10.04
CA ILE A 203 -20.53 -10.77 11.25
C ILE A 203 -20.89 -11.72 12.40
N ASP A 204 -22.16 -12.04 12.57
CA ASP A 204 -22.63 -12.98 13.59
C ASP A 204 -22.08 -14.39 13.32
N ALA A 205 -22.09 -14.84 12.06
CA ALA A 205 -21.47 -16.11 11.67
C ALA A 205 -19.95 -16.13 11.91
N LYS A 206 -19.24 -15.04 11.64
CA LYS A 206 -17.80 -14.93 11.91
C LYS A 206 -17.50 -14.91 13.41
N THR A 207 -18.32 -14.25 14.21
CA THR A 207 -18.20 -14.27 15.68
C THR A 207 -18.24 -15.71 16.21
N ILE A 208 -19.03 -16.59 15.58
CA ILE A 208 -19.13 -18.03 15.92
C ILE A 208 -17.90 -18.83 15.46
N ILE A 209 -17.34 -18.54 14.27
CA ILE A 209 -16.18 -19.27 13.71
C ILE A 209 -14.88 -18.99 14.51
N PHE A 210 -14.71 -17.78 15.06
CA PHE A 210 -13.51 -17.40 15.81
C PHE A 210 -13.35 -18.15 17.15
N ILE A 211 -14.44 -18.68 17.72
CA ILE A 211 -14.42 -19.51 18.95
C ILE A 211 -13.65 -20.83 18.73
N TYR A 212 -13.46 -21.27 17.48
CA TYR A 212 -12.88 -22.59 17.14
C TYR A 212 -11.41 -22.58 16.69
N ILE A 213 -10.75 -21.43 16.57
CA ILE A 213 -9.32 -21.33 16.17
C ILE A 213 -8.52 -20.84 17.39
N ILE A 214 -7.38 -21.46 17.70
CA ILE A 214 -6.69 -21.34 19.02
C ILE A 214 -5.85 -20.05 19.18
N GLN A 215 -5.57 -19.29 18.11
CA GLN A 215 -5.05 -17.92 18.22
C GLN A 215 -5.53 -16.99 17.09
N PRO A 216 -6.74 -16.41 17.20
CA PRO A 216 -7.20 -15.40 16.27
C PRO A 216 -7.44 -14.05 16.97
N ILE A 217 -7.32 -12.99 16.19
CA ILE A 217 -7.71 -11.62 16.53
C ILE A 217 -9.16 -11.63 17.08
N ASN A 218 -9.41 -11.08 18.28
CA ASN A 218 -10.76 -11.07 18.85
C ASN A 218 -11.64 -10.10 18.07
N LEU A 219 -12.60 -10.63 17.31
CA LEU A 219 -13.63 -9.86 16.64
C LEU A 219 -14.89 -9.83 17.51
N ILE A 220 -15.26 -8.66 18.03
CA ILE A 220 -16.44 -8.49 18.88
C ILE A 220 -17.42 -7.54 18.18
N ASN A 221 -18.64 -8.02 17.92
CA ASN A 221 -19.74 -7.18 17.47
C ASN A 221 -20.34 -6.46 18.70
N ILE A 222 -20.15 -5.14 18.81
CA ILE A 222 -20.64 -4.33 19.94
C ILE A 222 -21.95 -3.60 19.58
N SER A 223 -22.80 -4.19 18.75
CA SER A 223 -24.06 -3.57 18.27
C SER A 223 -25.18 -3.47 19.32
N LYS A 224 -24.87 -2.98 20.53
CA LYS A 224 -25.88 -2.64 21.55
C LYS A 224 -26.13 -1.16 21.78
N LEU A 225 -25.46 -0.24 21.07
CA LEU A 225 -25.76 1.19 21.20
C LEU A 225 -25.53 1.94 19.88
N TYR A 226 -26.59 2.65 19.43
CA TYR A 226 -26.67 3.72 18.43
C TYR A 226 -27.04 3.39 16.96
N SER A 227 -28.28 3.80 16.62
CA SER A 227 -28.84 4.18 15.30
C SER A 227 -29.06 3.10 14.22
N ILE A 228 -30.19 3.25 13.49
CA ILE A 228 -30.77 2.31 12.51
C ILE A 228 -29.84 2.02 11.29
N LYS A 229 -28.74 2.76 11.07
CA LYS A 229 -27.96 2.69 9.82
C LYS A 229 -26.48 2.28 9.91
N LYS A 230 -25.94 2.00 11.10
CA LYS A 230 -24.49 1.75 11.28
C LYS A 230 -24.19 0.42 11.96
N ILE A 231 -23.02 -0.15 11.66
CA ILE A 231 -22.44 -1.31 12.35
C ILE A 231 -21.04 -0.94 12.82
N ILE A 232 -20.70 -1.27 14.07
CA ILE A 232 -19.36 -1.10 14.64
C ILE A 232 -18.74 -2.49 14.84
N ILE A 233 -17.57 -2.71 14.23
CA ILE A 233 -16.81 -3.95 14.34
C ILE A 233 -15.55 -3.67 15.17
N LEU A 234 -15.38 -4.36 16.31
CA LEU A 234 -14.12 -4.37 17.07
C LEU A 234 -13.24 -5.51 16.59
N THR A 235 -11.97 -5.21 16.35
CA THR A 235 -10.90 -6.15 16.02
C THR A 235 -9.74 -5.89 16.97
N GLN A 236 -9.46 -6.81 17.91
CA GLN A 236 -8.33 -6.69 18.84
C GLN A 236 -7.17 -7.57 18.37
N ILE A 237 -6.03 -6.94 18.11
CA ILE A 237 -4.79 -7.61 17.70
C ILE A 237 -3.83 -7.56 18.89
N ILE A 238 -3.62 -8.73 19.52
CA ILE A 238 -2.63 -8.95 20.58
C ILE A 238 -1.29 -9.25 19.90
N ILE A 239 -0.21 -8.61 20.36
CA ILE A 239 1.14 -8.77 19.78
C ILE A 239 1.99 -9.74 20.61
#